data_AF-A0A949K7N5-F1
#
_entry.id   AF-A0A949K7N5-F1
#
_cell.length_a   1.000
_cell.length_b   1.000
_cell.length_c   1.000
_cell.angle_alpha   90.00
_cell.angle_beta   90.00
_cell.angle_gamma   90.00
#
_symmetry.space_group_name_H-M   'P 1'
#
loop_
_entity.id
_entity.type
_entity.pdbx_description
1 polymer ?
#
loop_
_entity_poly.entity_id
_entity_poly.type
_entity_poly.pdbx_seq_one_letter_code
_entity_poly.pdbx_strand_id
1 'polypeptide(L)'
;MENVYICGLRRSRIVPFTVNTDLSVDEIMRRWPATIRLMIRHRMLCIGCPFGIFHTVAEAAAAHEVDEAIFSGEMLTAMRSEPPADIQSASGDLEPGSPNAKVSSR
;
A
#
# COMPACT_ATOMS: atom_id res chain seq x y z
N MET A 1 9.63 5.98 24.27
CA MET A 1 8.61 5.57 23.30
C MET A 1 9.30 5.43 21.94
N GLU A 2 10.18 4.46 21.79
CA GLU A 2 10.87 4.16 20.53
C GLU A 2 10.99 2.64 20.41
N ASN A 3 10.01 2.01 19.75
CA ASN A 3 10.09 0.59 19.38
C ASN A 3 10.73 0.51 18.00
N VAL A 4 12.05 0.38 17.97
CA VAL A 4 12.81 0.18 16.73
C VAL A 4 12.90 -1.32 16.47
N TYR A 5 12.14 -1.81 15.50
CA TYR A 5 12.19 -3.21 15.05
C TYR A 5 13.37 -3.42 14.10
N ILE A 6 14.51 -3.92 14.59
CA ILE A 6 15.70 -4.20 13.79
C ILE A 6 15.94 -5.71 13.74
N CYS A 7 15.77 -6.32 12.56
CA CYS A 7 16.29 -7.67 12.26
C CYS A 7 17.39 -7.53 11.20
N GLY A 8 18.61 -7.94 11.56
CA GLY A 8 19.84 -7.61 10.85
C GLY A 8 20.12 -8.42 9.59
N LEU A 9 20.80 -7.78 8.61
CA LEU A 9 21.62 -8.40 7.57
C LEU A 9 22.56 -7.34 6.93
N ARG A 10 23.86 -7.68 6.88
CA ARG A 10 25.02 -7.08 6.15
C ARG A 10 25.18 -5.55 6.04
N ARG A 11 26.08 -5.01 6.87
CA ARG A 11 27.11 -3.95 6.74
C ARG A 11 27.18 -2.93 5.56
N SER A 12 26.08 -2.58 4.91
CA SER A 12 26.04 -1.43 3.99
C SER A 12 24.84 -0.56 4.33
N ARG A 13 25.04 0.39 5.25
CA ARG A 13 24.07 1.39 5.72
C ARG A 13 22.71 0.76 6.11
N ILE A 14 22.59 0.32 7.36
CA ILE A 14 21.29 -0.10 7.94
C ILE A 14 20.42 1.16 8.01
N VAL A 15 19.71 1.48 6.94
CA VAL A 15 18.54 2.34 7.03
C VAL A 15 17.44 1.50 7.66
N PRO A 16 16.78 1.95 8.74
CA PRO A 16 15.65 1.23 9.27
C PRO A 16 14.60 1.18 8.16
N PHE A 17 14.27 -0.04 7.72
CA PHE A 17 13.18 -0.25 6.78
C PHE A 17 11.88 -0.16 7.60
N THR A 18 11.24 1.01 7.53
CA THR A 18 9.97 1.32 8.19
C THR A 18 8.86 1.46 7.15
N VAL A 19 7.65 1.04 7.50
CA VAL A 19 6.47 1.30 6.65
C VAL A 19 6.04 2.75 6.87
N ASN A 20 5.77 3.46 5.78
CA ASN A 20 5.15 4.77 5.86
C ASN A 20 3.63 4.58 5.95
N THR A 21 3.04 4.86 7.12
CA THR A 21 1.59 4.68 7.36
C THR A 21 0.74 5.83 6.81
N ASP A 22 1.35 6.93 6.37
CA ASP A 22 0.69 8.04 5.67
C ASP A 22 0.43 7.73 4.18
N LEU A 23 1.02 6.66 3.64
CA LEU A 23 0.70 6.19 2.29
C LEU A 23 -0.71 5.62 2.25
N SER A 24 -1.38 5.83 1.11
CA SER A 24 -2.68 5.21 0.88
C SER A 24 -2.58 3.70 0.83
N VAL A 25 -3.65 3.03 1.25
CA VAL A 25 -3.79 1.57 1.16
C VAL A 25 -3.61 1.11 -0.29
N ASP A 26 -4.14 1.86 -1.27
CA ASP A 26 -3.99 1.57 -2.71
C ASP A 26 -2.52 1.62 -3.16
N GLU A 27 -1.79 2.69 -2.82
CA GLU A 27 -0.36 2.84 -3.18
C GLU A 27 0.48 1.70 -2.59
N ILE A 28 0.24 1.38 -1.33
CA ILE A 28 0.95 0.31 -0.63
C ILE A 28 0.67 -1.06 -1.27
N MET A 29 -0.59 -1.37 -1.62
CA MET A 29 -0.94 -2.64 -2.27
C MET A 29 -0.35 -2.76 -3.68
N ARG A 30 -0.31 -1.66 -4.45
CA ARG A 30 0.29 -1.64 -5.79
C ARG A 30 1.79 -1.87 -5.72
N ARG A 31 2.45 -1.19 -4.78
CA ARG A 31 3.89 -1.24 -4.63
C ARG A 31 4.35 -2.55 -4.00
N TRP A 32 3.57 -3.13 -3.08
CA TRP A 32 3.84 -4.43 -2.44
C TRP A 32 2.61 -5.35 -2.45
N PRO A 33 2.34 -6.07 -3.55
CA PRO A 33 1.16 -6.94 -3.66
C PRO A 33 1.02 -8.00 -2.56
N ALA A 34 2.12 -8.45 -1.96
CA ALA A 34 2.09 -9.36 -0.80
C ALA A 34 1.28 -8.81 0.39
N THR A 35 1.15 -7.49 0.52
CA THR A 35 0.37 -6.87 1.60
C THR A 35 -1.14 -7.06 1.44
N ILE A 36 -1.63 -7.36 0.24
CA ILE A 36 -3.06 -7.64 0.00
C ILE A 36 -3.53 -8.82 0.85
N ARG A 37 -2.70 -9.88 0.97
CA ARG A 37 -3.02 -11.06 1.80
C ARG A 37 -3.17 -10.70 3.27
N LEU A 38 -2.34 -9.77 3.76
CA LEU A 38 -2.40 -9.28 5.12
C LEU A 38 -3.70 -8.50 5.37
N MET A 39 -4.04 -7.58 4.47
CA MET A 39 -5.28 -6.80 4.58
C MET A 39 -6.53 -7.70 4.56
N ILE A 40 -6.55 -8.75 3.73
CA ILE A 40 -7.64 -9.74 3.71
C ILE A 40 -7.74 -10.47 5.06
N ARG A 41 -6.61 -10.85 5.66
CA ARG A 41 -6.58 -11.51 6.99
C ARG A 41 -7.18 -10.62 8.07
N HIS A 42 -6.89 -9.33 8.03
CA HIS A 42 -7.46 -8.32 8.93
C HIS A 42 -8.90 -7.91 8.56
N ARG A 43 -9.50 -8.53 7.53
CA ARG A 43 -10.84 -8.21 7.03
C ARG A 43 -11.04 -6.72 6.73
N MET A 44 -9.98 -6.08 6.25
CA MET A 44 -10.05 -4.68 5.84
C MET A 44 -11.02 -4.54 4.66
N LEU A 45 -11.94 -3.58 4.76
CA LEU A 45 -13.00 -3.37 3.78
C LEU A 45 -12.55 -2.48 2.60
N CYS A 46 -11.38 -1.86 2.72
CA CYS A 46 -10.83 -0.93 1.73
C CYS A 46 -10.22 -1.63 0.49
N ILE A 47 -10.14 -2.95 0.47
CA ILE A 47 -9.53 -3.71 -0.63
C ILE A 47 -10.43 -3.67 -1.86
N GLY A 48 -9.98 -2.98 -2.92
CA GLY A 48 -10.73 -2.83 -4.18
C GLY A 48 -11.75 -1.70 -4.19
N CYS A 49 -11.82 -0.87 -3.15
CA CYS A 49 -12.60 0.36 -3.18
C CYS A 49 -11.87 1.43 -4.01
N PRO A 50 -12.51 2.06 -5.02
CA PRO A 50 -11.86 3.12 -5.81
C PRO A 50 -11.50 4.36 -4.98
N PHE A 51 -12.12 4.53 -3.80
CA PHE A 51 -11.77 5.58 -2.84
C PHE A 51 -10.58 5.20 -1.93
N GLY A 52 -10.01 3.99 -2.08
CA GLY A 52 -8.85 3.52 -1.31
C GLY A 52 -7.59 4.37 -1.50
N ILE A 53 -7.55 5.23 -2.53
CA ILE A 53 -6.49 6.22 -2.74
C ILE A 53 -6.48 7.34 -1.70
N PHE A 54 -7.60 7.57 -1.00
CA PHE A 54 -7.75 8.63 0.02
C PHE A 54 -7.66 8.10 1.45
N HIS A 55 -7.50 6.78 1.60
CA HIS A 55 -7.49 6.14 2.90
C HIS A 55 -6.07 5.69 3.21
N THR A 56 -5.43 6.35 4.17
CA THR A 56 -4.08 6.00 4.62
C THR A 56 -4.06 4.67 5.36
N VAL A 57 -2.89 4.06 5.46
CA VAL A 57 -2.71 2.84 6.25
C VAL A 57 -3.04 3.07 7.72
N ALA A 58 -2.66 4.23 8.29
CA ALA A 58 -2.99 4.58 9.67
C ALA A 58 -4.51 4.69 9.90
N GLU A 59 -5.21 5.38 9.00
CA GLU A 59 -6.67 5.50 9.07
C GLU A 59 -7.37 4.14 8.91
N ALA A 60 -6.86 3.26 8.04
CA ALA A 60 -7.39 1.91 7.87
C ALA A 60 -7.20 1.06 9.13
N ALA A 61 -6.02 1.10 9.75
CA ALA A 61 -5.78 0.40 11.00
C ALA A 61 -6.75 0.88 12.10
N ALA A 62 -6.91 2.21 12.25
CA ALA A 62 -7.81 2.80 13.22
C ALA A 62 -9.28 2.44 12.96
N ALA A 63 -9.75 2.53 11.71
CA ALA A 63 -11.13 2.23 11.33
C ALA A 63 -11.51 0.76 11.52
N HIS A 64 -10.52 -0.13 11.49
CA HIS A 64 -10.69 -1.57 11.68
C HIS A 64 -10.28 -2.06 13.09
N GLU A 65 -10.03 -1.13 14.03
CA GLU A 65 -9.63 -1.43 15.41
C GLU A 65 -8.39 -2.34 15.51
N VAL A 66 -7.47 -2.21 14.56
CA VAL A 66 -6.20 -2.94 14.55
C VAL A 66 -5.12 -2.07 15.18
N ASP A 67 -4.33 -2.66 16.08
CA ASP A 67 -3.17 -1.98 16.67
C ASP A 67 -2.15 -1.62 15.57
N GLU A 68 -1.82 -0.33 15.48
CA GLU A 68 -0.96 0.21 14.41
C GLU A 68 0.45 -0.37 14.47
N ALA A 69 1.01 -0.63 15.66
CA ALA A 69 2.34 -1.19 15.80
C ALA A 69 2.40 -2.65 15.37
N ILE A 70 1.37 -3.44 15.69
CA ILE A 70 1.23 -4.82 15.20
C ILE A 70 1.05 -4.82 13.69
N PHE A 71 0.14 -4.00 13.16
CA PHE A 71 -0.17 -3.95 11.73
C PHE A 71 1.05 -3.54 10.91
N SER A 72 1.75 -2.49 11.33
CA SER A 72 2.98 -2.02 10.66
C SER A 72 4.10 -3.06 10.67
N GLY A 73 4.26 -3.82 11.77
CA GLY A 73 5.22 -4.92 11.86
C GLY A 73 4.90 -6.09 10.92
N GLU A 74 3.63 -6.48 10.81
CA GLU A 74 3.19 -7.49 9.85
C GLU A 74 3.35 -7.00 8.40
N MET A 75 3.09 -5.71 8.16
CA MET A 75 3.27 -5.09 6.85
C MET A 75 4.73 -5.16 6.40
N LEU A 76 5.66 -4.80 7.28
CA LEU A 76 7.09 -4.91 7.04
C LEU A 76 7.52 -6.34 6.72
N THR A 77 6.91 -7.32 7.39
CA THR A 77 7.17 -8.74 7.14
C THR A 77 6.69 -9.13 5.74
N ALA A 78 5.48 -8.70 5.34
CA ALA A 78 4.95 -8.96 4.00
C ALA A 78 5.80 -8.30 2.91
N MET A 79 6.19 -7.03 3.07
CA MET A 79 7.04 -6.28 2.13
C MET A 79 8.43 -6.90 1.94
N ARG A 80 8.95 -7.63 2.94
CA ARG A 80 10.23 -8.35 2.84
C ARG A 80 10.09 -9.68 2.11
N SER A 81 8.92 -10.31 2.16
CA SER A 81 8.68 -11.57 1.47
C SER A 81 8.63 -11.40 -0.05
N GLU A 82 8.08 -10.27 -0.52
CA GLU A 82 8.10 -9.86 -1.92
C GLU A 82 8.52 -8.38 -1.99
N PRO A 83 9.75 -8.09 -2.46
CA PRO A 83 10.22 -6.72 -2.63
C PRO A 83 9.34 -5.98 -3.64
N PRO A 84 9.34 -4.63 -3.62
CA PRO A 84 8.38 -3.87 -4.38
C PRO A 84 8.42 -4.24 -5.87
N ALA A 85 7.24 -4.39 -6.47
CA ALA A 85 7.12 -4.58 -7.91
C ALA A 85 7.84 -3.41 -8.62
N ASP A 86 8.53 -3.67 -9.74
CA ASP A 86 9.19 -2.58 -10.47
C ASP A 86 8.15 -1.50 -10.83
N ILE A 87 8.51 -0.23 -10.62
CA ILE A 87 7.62 0.93 -10.77
C ILE A 87 7.89 1.61 -12.12
N GLN A 88 8.12 0.87 -13.21
CA GLN A 88 8.31 1.48 -14.54
C GLN A 88 7.02 1.58 -15.37
N SER A 89 5.84 1.61 -14.74
CA SER A 89 4.56 1.83 -15.46
C SER A 89 3.49 2.50 -14.60
N ALA A 90 3.83 3.60 -13.93
CA ALA A 90 2.85 4.51 -13.31
C ALA A 90 3.12 5.96 -13.74
N SER A 91 3.23 6.17 -15.05
CA SER A 91 3.05 7.47 -15.69
C SER A 91 2.08 7.26 -16.85
N GLY A 92 0.79 7.13 -16.51
CA GLY A 92 -0.31 7.14 -17.46
C GLY A 92 -1.18 8.35 -17.18
N ASP A 93 -0.76 9.48 -17.73
CA ASP A 93 -1.50 10.69 -18.07
C ASP A 93 -2.88 10.90 -17.43
N LEU A 94 -2.96 11.90 -16.55
CA LEU A 94 -4.18 12.65 -16.32
C LEU A 94 -4.39 13.59 -17.52
N GLU A 95 -5.17 13.18 -18.53
CA GLU A 95 -5.69 14.10 -19.55
C GLU A 95 -7.22 14.26 -19.41
N PRO A 96 -7.74 15.45 -19.09
CA PRO A 96 -9.16 15.73 -19.06
C PRO A 96 -9.68 16.03 -20.47
N GLY A 97 -10.46 15.09 -21.02
CA GLY A 97 -11.49 15.39 -22.02
C GLY A 97 -11.07 15.26 -23.49
N SER A 98 -11.80 14.42 -24.22
CA SER A 98 -12.06 14.67 -25.65
C SER A 98 -13.50 14.26 -26.01
N PRO A 99 -14.34 15.21 -26.47
CA PRO A 99 -15.75 15.00 -26.75
C PRO A 99 -15.95 14.48 -28.18
N ASN A 100 -15.67 13.21 -28.46
CA ASN A 100 -16.13 12.61 -29.71
C ASN A 100 -16.10 11.07 -29.74
N ALA A 101 -16.89 10.43 -28.88
CA ALA A 101 -17.34 9.08 -29.16
C ALA A 101 -18.55 9.17 -30.12
N LYS A 102 -18.31 9.05 -31.42
CA LYS A 102 -19.40 8.88 -32.40
C LYS A 102 -20.12 7.56 -32.07
N VAL A 103 -21.40 7.65 -31.72
CA VAL A 103 -22.30 6.51 -31.65
C VAL A 103 -22.54 6.00 -33.07
N SER A 104 -22.04 4.81 -33.38
CA SER A 104 -22.40 4.08 -34.59
C SER A 104 -23.54 3.14 -34.24
N SER A 105 -24.77 3.66 -34.29
CA SER A 105 -25.98 2.85 -34.37
C SER A 105 -26.02 2.13 -35.72
N ARG A 106 -26.58 0.91 -35.72
CA ARG A 106 -26.80 0.01 -36.86
C ARG A 106 -27.28 0.69 -38.14
#